data_AF-A0A3B6MXK0-F1
#
_entry.id   AF-A0A3B6MXK0-F1
#
_cell.length_a   1.000
_cell.length_b   1.000
_cell.length_c   1.000
_cell.angle_alpha   90.00
_cell.angle_beta   90.00
_cell.angle_gamma   90.00
#
_symmetry.space_group_name_H-M   'P 1'
#
loop_
_entity.id
_entity.type
_entity.pdbx_description
1 polymer ?
#
loop_
_entity_poly.entity_id
_entity_poly.type
_entity_poly.pdbx_seq_one_letter_code
_entity_poly.pdbx_strand_id
1 'polypeptide(L)'
;MYTSKQPFLKSKQPFSKSKQTFNKSKQPFRKSKQTFRKFKQPFRKSKQPFRRRPRIGPGDRIDYRNMSLINRFISEQGKILSRRINRLTLKQQRLITLAIKQARILSFLPFRNYENEKQFQAQSISIITGSRPRKNRHIPQLTQKYNSIET
;
A
#
# COMPACT_ATOMS: atom_id res chain seq x y z
N MET A 1 10.96 -62.03 22.34
CA MET A 1 12.39 -62.37 22.08
C MET A 1 12.91 -61.42 21.00
N TYR A 2 13.78 -60.49 21.42
CA TYR A 2 14.75 -59.64 20.71
C TYR A 2 14.47 -59.11 19.29
N THR A 3 14.23 -57.79 19.20
CA THR A 3 14.52 -56.99 18.00
C THR A 3 15.97 -56.52 18.07
N SER A 4 16.79 -56.87 17.07
CA SER A 4 18.19 -56.45 17.02
C SER A 4 18.27 -54.97 16.64
N LYS A 5 18.63 -54.13 17.60
CA LYS A 5 18.99 -52.73 17.34
C LYS A 5 20.45 -52.69 16.91
N GLN A 6 20.67 -52.57 15.61
CA GLN A 6 21.99 -52.25 15.04
C GLN A 6 22.45 -50.87 15.57
N PRO A 7 23.59 -50.76 16.27
CA PRO A 7 24.08 -49.46 16.70
C PRO A 7 24.75 -48.73 15.52
N PHE A 8 24.30 -47.51 15.23
CA PHE A 8 24.96 -46.63 14.27
C PHE A 8 26.35 -46.22 14.81
N LEU A 9 27.41 -46.74 14.18
CA LEU A 9 28.78 -46.33 14.46
C LEU A 9 28.97 -44.87 14.04
N LYS A 10 29.13 -43.97 15.02
CA LYS A 10 29.56 -42.59 14.77
C LYS A 10 31.01 -42.59 14.27
N SER A 11 31.19 -42.27 12.99
CA SER A 11 32.50 -41.97 12.43
C SER A 11 33.03 -40.67 13.07
N LYS A 12 34.01 -40.80 13.97
CA LYS A 12 34.78 -39.65 14.46
C LYS A 12 35.92 -39.37 13.49
N GLN A 13 35.59 -38.74 12.36
CA GLN A 13 36.62 -38.16 11.51
C GLN A 13 37.09 -36.84 12.15
N PRO A 14 38.38 -36.69 12.51
CA PRO A 14 38.87 -35.43 13.05
C PRO A 14 38.92 -34.39 11.93
N PHE A 15 38.18 -33.29 12.11
CA PHE A 15 38.29 -32.13 11.22
C PHE A 15 39.68 -31.51 11.37
N SER A 16 40.53 -31.67 10.35
CA SER A 16 41.81 -30.99 10.31
C SER A 16 41.57 -29.50 10.08
N LYS A 17 41.85 -28.68 11.09
CA LYS A 17 41.80 -27.23 10.96
C LYS A 17 42.93 -26.79 10.05
N SER A 18 42.64 -26.50 8.78
CA SER A 18 43.57 -25.84 7.89
C SER A 18 43.80 -24.41 8.40
N LYS A 19 44.99 -24.14 8.94
CA LYS A 19 45.42 -22.77 9.25
C LYS A 19 45.87 -22.12 7.95
N GLN A 20 44.91 -21.70 7.13
CA GLN A 20 45.20 -20.88 5.96
C GLN A 20 45.61 -19.49 6.46
N THR A 21 46.89 -19.15 6.35
CA THR A 21 47.38 -17.81 6.66
C THR A 21 46.85 -16.86 5.58
N PHE A 22 45.90 -16.02 5.95
CA PHE A 22 45.41 -14.96 5.06
C PHE A 22 46.49 -13.89 4.95
N ASN A 23 47.32 -13.99 3.91
CA ASN A 23 48.23 -12.92 3.53
C ASN A 23 47.41 -11.69 3.17
N LYS A 24 47.31 -10.74 4.11
CA LYS A 24 46.77 -9.39 3.84
C LYS A 24 47.68 -8.73 2.81
N SER A 25 47.38 -8.92 1.53
CA SER A 25 47.89 -8.05 0.49
C SER A 25 47.35 -6.65 0.78
N LYS A 26 48.20 -5.80 1.34
CA LYS A 26 47.94 -4.36 1.44
C LYS A 26 48.06 -3.78 0.03
N GLN A 27 47.11 -4.11 -0.84
CA GLN A 27 46.94 -3.37 -2.07
C GLN A 27 46.44 -1.98 -1.67
N PRO A 28 47.19 -0.90 -1.95
CA PRO A 28 46.70 0.44 -1.65
C PRO A 28 45.47 0.67 -2.51
N PHE A 29 44.32 0.87 -1.86
CA PHE A 29 43.10 1.26 -2.54
C PHE A 29 43.35 2.63 -3.19
N ARG A 30 43.70 2.64 -4.48
CA ARG A 30 43.78 3.86 -5.28
C ARG A 30 42.38 4.45 -5.30
N LYS A 31 42.13 5.46 -4.45
CA LYS A 31 40.94 6.29 -4.52
C LYS A 31 40.94 6.93 -5.91
N SER A 32 40.14 6.41 -6.83
CA SER A 32 39.85 7.11 -8.07
C SER A 32 39.14 8.41 -7.69
N LYS A 33 39.85 9.53 -7.82
CA LYS A 33 39.23 10.85 -7.77
C LYS A 33 38.48 11.07 -9.09
N GLN A 34 37.52 10.21 -9.39
CA GLN A 34 36.58 10.49 -10.46
C GLN A 34 35.70 11.61 -9.93
N THR A 35 36.02 12.86 -10.31
CA THR A 35 35.21 14.01 -9.95
C THR A 35 33.84 13.76 -10.53
N PHE A 36 32.87 13.42 -9.69
CA PHE A 36 31.48 13.32 -10.08
C PHE A 36 31.09 14.72 -10.57
N ARG A 37 31.15 14.95 -11.88
CA ARG A 37 30.64 16.18 -12.50
C ARG A 37 29.15 16.17 -12.20
N LYS A 38 28.78 16.83 -11.10
CA LYS A 38 27.39 17.11 -10.78
C LYS A 38 26.85 17.88 -11.97
N PHE A 39 26.16 17.19 -12.87
CA PHE A 39 25.22 17.83 -13.77
C PHE A 39 24.18 18.49 -12.86
N LYS A 40 24.47 19.73 -12.45
CA LYS A 40 23.51 20.62 -11.83
C LYS A 40 22.53 21.00 -12.94
N GLN A 41 21.69 20.07 -13.36
CA GLN A 41 20.45 20.49 -13.98
C GLN A 41 19.70 21.24 -12.88
N PRO A 42 19.50 22.57 -13.02
CA PRO A 42 18.71 23.29 -12.05
C PRO A 42 17.33 22.67 -12.12
N PHE A 43 16.89 22.03 -11.04
CA PHE A 43 15.54 21.52 -10.92
C PHE A 43 14.63 22.72 -11.12
N ARG A 44 14.12 22.91 -12.36
CA ARG A 44 13.20 23.98 -12.70
C ARG A 44 11.89 23.62 -12.00
N LYS A 45 11.76 24.02 -10.74
CA LYS A 45 10.49 23.91 -10.00
C LYS A 45 9.46 24.63 -10.85
N SER A 46 8.51 23.88 -11.40
CA SER A 46 7.41 24.47 -12.13
C SER A 46 6.76 25.50 -11.22
N LYS A 47 6.71 26.76 -11.65
CA LYS A 47 6.03 27.84 -10.93
C LYS A 47 4.51 27.69 -11.03
N GLN A 48 3.99 26.47 -11.10
CA GLN A 48 2.57 26.21 -10.97
C GLN A 48 2.21 26.60 -9.53
N PRO A 49 1.48 27.71 -9.32
CA PRO A 49 1.09 28.06 -7.98
C PRO A 49 0.15 26.94 -7.55
N PHE A 50 0.45 26.27 -6.43
CA PHE A 50 -0.50 25.37 -5.80
C PHE A 50 -1.65 26.23 -5.22
N ARG A 51 -2.39 26.95 -6.07
CA ARG A 51 -3.64 27.60 -5.73
C ARG A 51 -4.63 26.49 -5.44
N ARG A 52 -4.66 26.05 -4.19
CA ARG A 52 -5.77 25.26 -3.66
C ARG A 52 -6.36 26.05 -2.51
N ARG A 53 -7.36 26.84 -2.87
CA ARG A 53 -8.30 27.43 -1.91
C ARG A 53 -8.84 26.31 -1.01
N PRO A 54 -9.07 26.59 0.27
CA PRO A 54 -9.69 25.61 1.16
C PRO A 54 -11.04 25.19 0.57
N ARG A 55 -11.37 23.89 0.66
CA ARG A 55 -12.66 23.34 0.18
C ARG A 55 -13.86 23.81 1.01
N ILE A 56 -13.61 24.49 2.13
CA ILE A 56 -14.60 24.95 3.11
C ILE A 56 -14.51 26.46 3.16
N GLY A 57 -15.61 27.14 2.89
CA GLY A 57 -15.73 28.59 2.97
C GLY A 57 -15.79 29.08 4.43
N PRO A 58 -15.49 30.36 4.70
CA PRO A 58 -15.57 30.93 6.05
C PRO A 58 -16.98 30.93 6.66
N GLY A 59 -18.03 30.73 5.87
CA GLY A 59 -19.43 30.64 6.33
C GLY A 59 -19.94 29.22 6.59
N ASP A 60 -19.17 28.18 6.24
CA ASP A 60 -19.64 26.80 6.37
C ASP A 60 -19.52 26.33 7.82
N ARG A 61 -20.66 26.05 8.47
CA ARG A 61 -20.69 25.45 9.80
C ARG A 61 -20.39 23.95 9.70
N ILE A 62 -19.35 23.51 10.40
CA ILE A 62 -18.90 22.11 10.41
C ILE A 62 -19.63 21.36 11.54
N ASP A 63 -20.78 20.79 11.20
CA ASP A 63 -21.64 20.03 12.11
C ASP A 63 -21.81 18.58 11.65
N TYR A 64 -22.03 17.66 12.59
CA TYR A 64 -22.34 16.24 12.32
C TYR A 64 -23.64 16.03 11.53
N ARG A 65 -24.50 17.05 11.43
CA ARG A 65 -25.76 17.02 10.67
C ARG A 65 -25.55 17.25 9.17
N ASN A 66 -24.46 17.93 8.80
CA ASN A 66 -24.21 18.27 7.40
C ASN A 66 -23.46 17.14 6.68
N MET A 67 -24.23 16.14 6.22
CA MET A 67 -23.69 14.98 5.49
C MET A 67 -22.98 15.34 4.20
N SER A 68 -23.45 16.37 3.49
CA SER A 68 -22.85 16.80 2.21
C SER A 68 -21.40 17.24 2.38
N LEU A 69 -21.11 17.99 3.46
CA LEU A 69 -19.76 18.43 3.79
C LEU A 69 -18.92 17.27 4.31
N ILE A 70 -19.48 16.45 5.20
CA ILE A 70 -18.74 15.37 5.85
C ILE A 70 -18.33 14.27 4.87
N ASN A 71 -19.22 13.84 3.97
CA ASN A 71 -18.94 12.78 3.00
C ASN A 71 -17.75 13.11 2.10
N ARG A 72 -17.49 14.40 1.84
CA ARG A 72 -16.34 14.85 1.04
C ARG A 72 -14.98 14.58 1.70
N PHE A 73 -14.94 14.39 3.02
CA PHE A 73 -13.71 14.19 3.80
C PHE A 73 -13.48 12.74 4.24
N ILE A 74 -14.32 11.83 3.76
CA ILE A 74 -14.28 10.39 4.05
C ILE A 74 -13.95 9.65 2.75
N SER A 75 -13.24 8.53 2.85
CA SER A 75 -13.00 7.63 1.72
C SER A 75 -14.19 6.70 1.48
N GLU A 76 -14.24 6.03 0.32
CA GLU A 76 -15.26 5.01 0.03
C GLU A 76 -15.26 3.84 1.04
N GLN A 77 -14.14 3.60 1.72
CA GLN A 77 -14.02 2.59 2.79
C GLN A 77 -14.64 3.06 4.12
N GLY A 78 -15.05 4.32 4.20
CA GLY A 78 -15.50 4.96 5.43
C GLY A 78 -14.36 5.54 6.26
N LYS A 79 -13.10 5.60 5.79
CA LYS A 79 -11.94 6.12 6.57
C LYS A 79 -11.84 7.64 6.45
N ILE A 80 -11.40 8.31 7.52
CA ILE A 80 -11.20 9.77 7.51
C ILE A 80 -9.94 10.11 6.71
N LEU A 81 -10.08 10.98 5.71
CA LEU A 81 -8.95 11.44 4.91
C LEU A 81 -8.00 12.34 5.72
N SER A 82 -6.70 12.24 5.44
CA SER A 82 -5.70 13.03 6.14
C SER A 82 -5.76 14.51 5.76
N ARG A 83 -5.29 15.38 6.68
CA ARG A 83 -5.21 16.83 6.46
C ARG A 83 -4.44 17.20 5.18
N ARG A 84 -3.38 16.45 4.85
CA ARG A 84 -2.54 16.71 3.66
C ARG A 84 -3.31 16.51 2.35
N ILE A 85 -4.21 15.53 2.33
CA ILE A 85 -5.08 15.23 1.19
C ILE A 85 -6.20 16.28 1.11
N ASN A 86 -6.86 16.54 2.24
CA ASN A 86 -7.99 17.47 2.32
C ASN A 86 -7.58 18.94 2.14
N ARG A 87 -6.32 19.28 2.42
CA ARG A 87 -5.74 20.64 2.37
C ARG A 87 -6.50 21.64 3.25
N LEU A 88 -6.78 21.21 4.47
CA LEU A 88 -7.46 22.01 5.48
C LEU A 88 -6.48 22.59 6.50
N THR A 89 -6.93 23.65 7.17
CA THR A 89 -6.26 24.13 8.40
C THR A 89 -6.35 23.06 9.50
N LEU A 90 -5.45 23.13 10.48
CA LEU A 90 -5.47 22.20 11.60
C LEU A 90 -6.78 22.29 12.40
N LYS A 91 -7.28 23.51 12.62
CA LYS A 91 -8.54 23.78 13.33
C LYS A 91 -9.73 23.14 12.60
N GLN A 92 -9.84 23.37 11.29
CA GLN A 92 -10.91 22.76 10.47
C GLN A 92 -10.84 21.23 10.49
N GLN A 93 -9.65 20.62 10.34
CA GLN A 93 -9.53 19.17 10.38
C GLN A 93 -9.96 18.60 11.74
N ARG A 94 -9.63 19.25 12.86
CA ARG A 94 -10.08 18.83 14.20
C ARG A 94 -11.60 18.86 14.32
N LEU A 95 -12.24 19.96 13.88
CA LEU A 95 -13.69 20.09 13.87
C LEU A 95 -14.37 19.01 13.03
N ILE A 96 -13.87 18.76 11.81
CA ILE A 96 -14.40 17.71 10.94
C ILE A 96 -14.23 16.33 11.57
N THR A 97 -13.09 16.06 12.18
CA THR A 97 -12.84 14.77 12.84
C THR A 97 -13.83 14.54 13.98
N LEU A 98 -14.15 15.57 14.77
CA LEU A 98 -15.17 15.51 15.82
C LEU A 98 -16.57 15.27 15.22
N ALA A 99 -16.95 16.03 14.21
CA ALA A 99 -18.24 15.90 13.53
C ALA A 99 -18.44 14.51 12.91
N ILE A 100 -17.40 13.95 12.27
CA ILE A 100 -17.42 12.59 11.72
C ILE A 100 -17.60 11.55 12.82
N LYS A 101 -16.89 11.69 13.94
CA LYS A 101 -17.01 10.76 15.07
C LYS A 101 -18.42 10.78 15.66
N GLN A 102 -18.99 11.97 15.85
CA GLN A 102 -20.38 12.13 16.29
C GLN A 102 -21.36 11.48 15.31
N ALA A 103 -21.22 11.75 14.00
CA ALA A 103 -22.08 11.17 12.97
C ALA A 103 -21.99 9.62 12.93
N ARG A 104 -20.83 9.03 13.22
CA ARG A 104 -20.68 7.57 13.32
C ARG A 104 -21.37 6.98 14.56
N ILE A 105 -21.29 7.67 15.71
CA ILE A 105 -21.98 7.25 16.94
C ILE A 105 -23.51 7.29 16.73
N LEU A 106 -24.00 8.30 15.99
CA LEU A 106 -25.40 8.45 15.63
C LEU A 106 -25.83 7.60 14.42
N SER A 107 -24.98 6.69 13.95
CA SER A 107 -25.25 5.79 12.82
C SER A 107 -25.54 6.47 11.46
N PHE A 108 -25.22 7.76 11.30
CA PHE A 108 -25.30 8.42 9.99
C PHE A 108 -24.18 7.97 9.05
N LEU A 109 -23.07 7.47 9.59
CA LEU A 109 -21.91 7.00 8.83
C LEU A 109 -21.45 5.64 9.31
N PRO A 110 -21.08 4.74 8.38
CA PRO A 110 -20.49 3.46 8.75
C PRO A 110 -19.07 3.64 9.30
N PHE A 111 -18.69 2.76 10.22
CA PHE A 111 -17.30 2.69 10.72
C PHE A 111 -16.36 2.08 9.68
N ARG A 112 -16.85 1.12 8.87
CA ARG A 112 -16.07 0.37 7.87
C ARG A 112 -17.00 -0.17 6.78
N ASN A 113 -16.60 -0.02 5.52
CA ASN A 113 -17.32 -0.57 4.36
C ASN A 113 -16.57 -1.78 3.79
N TYR A 114 -17.05 -3.00 4.08
CA TYR A 114 -16.36 -4.25 3.73
C TYR A 114 -16.34 -4.58 2.23
N GLU A 115 -17.38 -4.21 1.49
CA GLU A 115 -17.49 -4.52 0.05
C GLU A 115 -16.39 -3.87 -0.77
N ASN A 116 -16.08 -2.62 -0.46
CA ASN A 116 -15.06 -1.86 -1.18
C ASN A 116 -13.64 -2.31 -0.80
N GLU A 117 -13.43 -2.82 0.42
CA GLU A 117 -12.11 -3.25 0.87
C GLU A 117 -11.56 -4.45 0.07
N LYS A 118 -12.41 -5.41 -0.31
CA LYS A 118 -12.01 -6.56 -1.12
C LYS A 118 -11.47 -6.13 -2.49
N GLN A 119 -12.12 -5.14 -3.11
CA GLN A 119 -11.72 -4.61 -4.42
C GLN A 119 -10.37 -3.88 -4.36
N PHE A 120 -10.13 -3.07 -3.32
CA PHE A 120 -8.84 -2.39 -3.14
C PHE A 120 -7.71 -3.34 -2.77
N GLN A 121 -7.97 -4.37 -1.96
CA GLN A 121 -6.97 -5.40 -1.64
C GLN A 121 -6.53 -6.15 -2.91
N ALA A 122 -7.48 -6.60 -3.73
CA ALA A 122 -7.18 -7.26 -5.01
C ALA A 122 -6.39 -6.36 -5.99
N GLN A 123 -6.68 -5.06 -6.03
CA GLN A 123 -5.92 -4.09 -6.83
C GLN A 123 -4.50 -3.86 -6.29
N SER A 124 -4.33 -3.80 -4.97
CA SER A 124 -3.00 -3.61 -4.36
C SER A 124 -2.10 -4.83 -4.54
N ILE A 125 -2.65 -6.05 -4.38
CA ILE A 125 -1.93 -7.30 -4.58
C ILE A 125 -1.45 -7.41 -6.03
N SER A 126 -2.31 -7.12 -7.02
CA SER A 126 -1.93 -7.15 -8.46
C SER A 126 -0.85 -6.12 -8.85
N ILE A 127 -0.80 -4.97 -8.17
CA ILE A 127 0.29 -3.98 -8.35
C ILE A 127 1.62 -4.51 -7.79
N ILE A 128 1.59 -5.24 -6.68
CA ILE A 128 2.77 -5.79 -6.01
C ILE A 128 3.28 -7.07 -6.71
N THR A 129 2.38 -7.95 -7.15
CA THR A 129 2.71 -9.21 -7.81
C THR A 129 2.96 -9.06 -9.31
N GLY A 130 2.83 -7.84 -9.86
CA GLY A 130 3.04 -7.56 -11.29
C GLY A 130 2.00 -8.16 -12.24
N SER A 131 0.99 -8.85 -11.72
CA SER A 131 -0.09 -9.44 -12.51
C SER A 131 -1.17 -8.39 -12.81
N ARG A 132 -0.96 -7.58 -13.85
CA ARG A 132 -2.01 -6.68 -14.36
C ARG A 132 -3.20 -7.53 -14.85
N PRO A 133 -4.42 -7.40 -14.30
CA PRO A 133 -5.57 -8.06 -14.89
C PRO A 133 -5.79 -7.45 -16.28
N ARG A 134 -5.74 -8.29 -17.33
CA ARG A 134 -6.11 -7.88 -18.69
C ARG A 134 -7.60 -7.54 -18.68
N LYS A 135 -7.95 -6.27 -18.45
CA LYS A 135 -9.25 -5.73 -18.85
C LYS A 135 -9.31 -5.85 -20.37
N ASN A 136 -10.36 -6.48 -20.88
CA ASN A 136 -10.63 -6.84 -22.28
C ASN A 136 -10.21 -8.27 -22.65
N ARG A 137 -10.98 -9.24 -22.16
CA ARG A 137 -11.39 -10.37 -23.00
C ARG A 137 -12.88 -10.22 -23.23
N HIS A 138 -13.30 -10.01 -24.47
CA HIS A 138 -14.69 -10.15 -24.85
C HIS A 138 -15.10 -11.58 -24.47
N ILE A 139 -16.09 -11.72 -23.59
CA ILE A 139 -16.69 -13.01 -23.25
C ILE A 139 -17.71 -13.27 -24.35
N PRO A 140 -17.54 -14.28 -25.23
CA PRO A 140 -18.62 -14.70 -26.11
C PRO A 140 -19.72 -15.33 -25.24
N GLN A 141 -20.96 -14.87 -25.42
CA GLN A 141 -22.14 -15.45 -24.78
C GLN A 141 -22.28 -16.90 -25.27
N LEU A 142 -22.04 -17.89 -24.41
CA LEU A 142 -22.41 -19.28 -24.65
C LEU A 142 -23.90 -19.43 -24.33
N THR A 143 -24.75 -18.97 -25.23
CA THR A 143 -26.18 -19.32 -25.24
C THR A 143 -26.44 -20.20 -26.44
N GLN A 144 -26.50 -21.51 -26.21
CA GLN A 144 -27.25 -22.52 -26.96
C GLN A 144 -26.73 -23.89 -26.55
N LYS A 145 -27.36 -24.53 -25.55
CA LYS A 145 -27.42 -26.01 -25.43
C LYS A 145 -28.26 -26.56 -24.27
N TYR A 146 -29.36 -25.92 -23.88
CA TYR A 146 -30.34 -26.55 -22.97
C TYR A 146 -31.77 -26.12 -23.27
N ASN A 147 -32.18 -26.16 -24.55
CA ASN A 147 -33.59 -26.07 -24.97
C ASN A 147 -33.88 -27.19 -25.99
N SER A 148 -33.52 -28.43 -25.64
CA SER A 148 -33.81 -29.60 -26.47
C SER A 148 -33.92 -30.85 -25.61
N ILE A 149 -34.74 -30.82 -24.55
CA ILE A 149 -35.45 -31.99 -24.04
C ILE A 149 -36.72 -31.40 -23.38
N GLU A 150 -37.80 -31.32 -24.14
CA GLU A 150 -39.19 -31.34 -23.67
C GLU A 150 -40.07 -31.29 -24.92
N THR A 151 -40.37 -32.49 -25.43
CA THR A 151 -41.51 -32.81 -26.29
C THR A 151 -42.18 -34.02 -25.69
#